data_AF-A0A519UYH6-F1
#
_entry.id   AF-A0A519UYH6-F1
#
_cell.length_a   1.000
_cell.length_b   1.000
_cell.length_c   1.000
_cell.angle_alpha   90.00
_cell.angle_beta   90.00
_cell.angle_gamma   90.00
#
_symmetry.space_group_name_H-M   'P 1'
#
loop_
_entity.id
_entity.type
_entity.pdbx_description
1 polymer ?
#
loop_
_entity_poly.entity_id
_entity_poly.type
_entity_poly.pdbx_seq_one_letter_code
_entity_poly.pdbx_strand_id
1 'polypeptide(L)'
;MQSFIFALVSSLLTDTTPALAQYQPGVYTSSQEYVQNSPAQPGTVTNAAAANPYLEVVHATTYAVYRVPLTHTWGYATKHGQTFRVVDNKHYHVLPQQNGLVMYSRQRPVQNGRYTQVLTEHFFSAGLDGKIRPLTKRALRQQLAVAQ
;
A
#
# COMPACT_ATOMS: atom_id res chain seq x y z
N MET A 1 3.39 -56.85 -39.96
CA MET A 1 4.36 -55.74 -40.10
C MET A 1 3.63 -54.43 -39.83
N GLN A 2 4.20 -53.64 -38.93
CA GLN A 2 4.02 -52.19 -38.68
C GLN A 2 2.66 -51.63 -38.28
N SER A 3 2.55 -51.46 -36.98
CA SER A 3 1.76 -50.45 -36.25
C SER A 3 2.20 -49.03 -36.61
N PHE A 4 1.25 -48.07 -36.63
CA PHE A 4 1.51 -46.67 -36.29
C PHE A 4 0.25 -46.07 -35.64
N ILE A 5 0.29 -45.89 -34.32
CA ILE A 5 -0.66 -45.06 -33.58
C ILE A 5 0.07 -43.74 -33.29
N PHE A 6 -0.41 -42.64 -33.88
CA PHE A 6 0.03 -41.29 -33.54
C PHE A 6 -0.57 -40.90 -32.17
N ALA A 7 0.27 -40.86 -31.14
CA ALA A 7 -0.09 -40.28 -29.85
C ALA A 7 0.14 -38.76 -29.90
N LEU A 8 -0.94 -37.99 -29.94
CA LEU A 8 -0.93 -36.54 -29.79
C LEU A 8 -0.68 -36.22 -28.30
N VAL A 9 0.50 -35.73 -27.97
CA VAL A 9 0.84 -35.27 -26.62
C VAL A 9 0.26 -33.88 -26.44
N SER A 10 -0.89 -33.77 -25.78
CA SER A 10 -1.42 -32.51 -25.32
C SER A 10 -0.51 -31.96 -24.22
N SER A 11 0.30 -30.97 -24.57
CA SER A 11 1.06 -30.15 -23.62
C SER A 11 0.08 -29.43 -22.69
N LEU A 12 0.02 -29.92 -21.45
CA LEU A 12 -0.57 -29.22 -20.32
C LEU A 12 0.16 -27.89 -20.15
N LEU A 13 -0.47 -26.81 -20.60
CA LEU A 13 -0.15 -25.46 -20.14
C LEU A 13 -0.38 -25.46 -18.63
N THR A 14 0.70 -25.59 -17.88
CA THR A 14 0.69 -25.28 -16.46
C THR A 14 0.50 -23.78 -16.34
N ASP A 15 -0.77 -23.37 -16.28
CA ASP A 15 -1.15 -22.10 -15.68
C ASP A 15 -0.61 -22.14 -14.25
N THR A 16 0.59 -21.58 -14.11
CA THR A 16 1.16 -21.25 -12.81
C THR A 16 0.37 -20.07 -12.30
N THR A 17 -0.80 -20.37 -11.73
CA THR A 17 -1.48 -19.43 -10.83
C THR A 17 -0.41 -19.00 -9.83
N PRO A 18 -0.02 -17.72 -9.78
CA PRO A 18 0.92 -17.27 -8.77
C PRO A 18 0.32 -17.66 -7.43
N ALA A 19 1.06 -18.48 -6.67
CA ALA A 19 0.69 -18.86 -5.32
C ALA A 19 0.27 -17.59 -4.61
N LEU A 20 -1.02 -17.49 -4.29
CA LEU A 20 -1.61 -16.35 -3.61
C LEU A 20 -0.73 -16.08 -2.39
N ALA A 21 0.05 -15.01 -2.46
CA ALA A 21 0.79 -14.50 -1.32
C ALA A 21 -0.21 -14.47 -0.17
N GLN A 22 0.06 -15.21 0.91
CA GLN A 22 -0.87 -15.36 2.03
C GLN A 22 -1.39 -13.96 2.41
N TYR A 23 -2.64 -13.68 2.04
CA TYR A 23 -3.26 -12.38 2.20
C TYR A 23 -3.23 -12.03 3.69
N GLN A 24 -2.36 -11.10 4.07
CA GLN A 24 -2.29 -10.67 5.46
C GLN A 24 -3.41 -9.66 5.70
N PRO A 25 -4.26 -9.85 6.72
CA PRO A 25 -5.45 -9.02 6.91
C PRO A 25 -5.11 -7.53 6.93
N GLY A 26 -5.57 -6.81 5.90
CA GLY A 26 -5.42 -5.36 5.80
C GLY A 26 -4.02 -4.81 5.59
N VAL A 27 -3.08 -5.63 5.13
CA VAL A 27 -1.85 -5.13 4.50
C VAL A 27 -1.95 -5.38 3.00
N TYR A 28 -1.60 -4.37 2.22
CA TYR A 28 -1.55 -4.42 0.78
C TYR A 28 -0.08 -4.48 0.35
N THR A 29 0.26 -5.44 -0.50
CA THR A 29 1.59 -5.63 -1.09
C THR A 29 1.76 -4.86 -2.39
N SER A 30 0.65 -4.42 -3.01
CA SER A 30 0.65 -3.60 -4.23
C SER A 30 -0.51 -2.60 -4.28
N SER A 31 -0.41 -1.60 -5.15
CA SER A 31 -1.51 -0.67 -5.46
C SER A 31 -2.72 -1.37 -6.10
N GLN A 32 -2.47 -2.37 -6.94
CA GLN A 32 -3.52 -3.18 -7.56
C GLN A 32 -4.32 -3.94 -6.49
N GLU A 33 -3.64 -4.54 -5.53
CA GLU A 33 -4.28 -5.21 -4.39
C GLU A 33 -5.12 -4.22 -3.58
N TYR A 34 -4.61 -3.01 -3.32
CA TYR A 34 -5.37 -1.97 -2.66
C TYR A 34 -6.67 -1.61 -3.41
N VAL A 35 -6.62 -1.47 -4.74
CA VAL A 35 -7.81 -1.14 -5.54
C VAL A 35 -8.82 -2.30 -5.55
N GLN A 36 -8.34 -3.54 -5.66
CA GLN A 36 -9.19 -4.72 -5.81
C GLN A 36 -9.79 -5.22 -4.49
N ASN A 37 -9.06 -5.10 -3.38
CA ASN A 37 -9.40 -5.69 -2.09
C ASN A 37 -9.80 -4.65 -1.02
N SER A 38 -10.08 -3.40 -1.39
CA SER A 38 -10.49 -2.37 -0.44
C SER A 38 -12.01 -2.38 -0.17
N PRO A 39 -12.46 -2.39 1.11
CA PRO A 39 -11.65 -2.40 2.32
C PRO A 39 -11.23 -3.82 2.73
N ALA A 40 -9.92 -4.04 2.87
CA ALA A 40 -9.43 -5.22 3.56
C ALA A 40 -9.78 -5.10 5.06
N GLN A 41 -9.97 -6.21 5.77
CA GLN A 41 -10.35 -6.25 7.18
C GLN A 41 -9.15 -6.51 8.11
N PRO A 42 -8.23 -5.57 8.32
CA PRO A 42 -7.24 -5.69 9.39
C PRO A 42 -7.94 -5.55 10.73
N GLY A 43 -7.40 -6.20 11.77
CA GLY A 43 -7.64 -5.71 13.12
C GLY A 43 -6.75 -4.49 13.39
N THR A 44 -6.04 -4.48 14.52
CA THR A 44 -5.22 -3.32 14.89
C THR A 44 -3.87 -3.41 14.17
N VAL A 45 -3.52 -2.36 13.41
CA VAL A 45 -2.16 -2.20 12.88
C VAL A 45 -1.42 -1.24 13.78
N THR A 46 -0.42 -1.75 14.51
CA THR A 46 0.48 -0.95 15.33
C THR A 46 1.76 -0.70 14.59
N ASN A 47 2.05 0.57 14.34
CA ASN A 47 3.39 1.00 13.99
C ASN A 47 4.20 1.08 15.29
N ALA A 48 4.88 0.00 15.64
CA ALA A 48 5.77 -0.02 16.78
C ALA A 48 6.99 0.87 16.48
N ALA A 49 6.88 2.19 16.67
CA ALA A 49 7.93 3.18 16.45
C ALA A 49 8.51 3.26 15.01
N ALA A 50 8.99 4.45 14.62
CA ALA A 50 9.64 4.69 13.33
C ALA A 50 10.94 3.87 13.08
N ALA A 51 11.36 3.04 14.05
CA ALA A 51 12.60 2.27 14.04
C ALA A 51 12.42 0.80 13.66
N ASN A 52 11.18 0.27 13.58
CA ASN A 52 10.97 -1.14 13.27
C ASN A 52 10.79 -1.38 11.77
N PRO A 53 11.49 -2.38 11.18
CA PRO A 53 11.42 -2.66 9.74
C PRO A 53 10.17 -3.45 9.34
N TYR A 54 9.13 -3.49 10.19
CA TYR A 54 7.91 -4.27 9.99
C TYR A 54 6.67 -3.59 10.57
N LEU A 55 5.49 -3.93 10.04
CA LEU A 55 4.18 -3.66 10.63
C LEU A 55 3.76 -4.82 11.53
N GLU A 56 3.17 -4.52 12.68
CA GLU A 56 2.44 -5.52 13.47
C GLU A 56 0.96 -5.43 13.16
N VAL A 57 0.38 -6.54 12.71
CA VAL A 57 -1.01 -6.66 12.29
C VAL A 57 -1.68 -7.67 13.19
N VAL A 58 -2.66 -7.22 13.96
CA VAL A 58 -3.48 -8.11 14.79
C VAL A 58 -4.74 -8.46 14.00
N HIS A 59 -5.03 -9.74 13.79
CA HIS A 59 -6.28 -10.17 13.15
C HIS A 59 -7.49 -9.81 14.02
N ALA A 60 -8.55 -9.26 13.43
CA ALA A 60 -9.73 -8.81 14.17
C ALA A 60 -10.44 -9.94 14.95
N THR A 61 -10.62 -11.10 14.31
CA THR A 61 -11.33 -12.25 14.90
C THR A 61 -10.46 -13.18 15.73
N THR A 62 -9.28 -13.57 15.24
CA THR A 62 -8.44 -14.60 15.87
C THR A 62 -7.42 -14.04 16.85
N TYR A 63 -7.25 -12.72 16.90
CA TYR A 63 -6.19 -12.03 17.66
C TYR A 63 -4.77 -12.50 17.35
N ALA A 64 -4.58 -13.24 16.25
CA ALA A 64 -3.26 -13.63 15.76
C ALA A 64 -2.45 -12.38 15.40
N VAL A 65 -1.20 -12.35 15.82
CA VAL A 65 -0.27 -11.25 15.54
C VAL A 65 0.64 -11.65 14.39
N TYR A 66 0.61 -10.89 13.31
CA TYR A 66 1.48 -11.05 12.16
C TYR A 66 2.48 -9.89 12.09
N ARG A 67 3.71 -10.21 11.67
CA ARG A 67 4.75 -9.22 11.41
C ARG A 67 5.02 -9.16 9.92
N VAL A 68 4.76 -8.01 9.30
CA VAL A 68 4.92 -7.82 7.85
C VAL A 68 6.09 -6.89 7.58
N PRO A 69 7.14 -7.33 6.87
CA PRO A 69 8.23 -6.44 6.49
C PRO A 69 7.73 -5.23 5.70
N LEU A 70 8.21 -4.03 6.05
CA LEU A 70 7.86 -2.80 5.32
C LEU A 70 8.31 -2.86 3.85
N THR A 71 9.39 -3.58 3.57
CA THR A 71 9.93 -3.79 2.21
C THR A 71 8.97 -4.55 1.28
N HIS A 72 8.03 -5.32 1.84
CA HIS A 72 7.01 -6.06 1.08
C HIS A 72 5.64 -5.38 1.16
N THR A 73 5.58 -4.19 1.75
CA THR A 73 4.33 -3.49 2.02
C THR A 73 4.20 -2.28 1.12
N TRP A 74 3.13 -2.23 0.33
CA TRP A 74 2.71 -1.01 -0.34
C TRP A 74 1.94 -0.09 0.62
N GLY A 75 1.06 -0.67 1.44
CA GLY A 75 0.23 0.08 2.37
C GLY A 75 -0.58 -0.82 3.30
N TYR A 76 -1.41 -0.24 4.14
CA TYR A 76 -2.29 -0.98 5.05
C TYR A 76 -3.55 -0.19 5.37
N ALA A 77 -4.62 -0.89 5.73
CA ALA A 77 -5.81 -0.30 6.33
C ALA A 77 -5.74 -0.41 7.87
N THR A 78 -6.49 0.43 8.56
CA THR A 78 -6.70 0.31 10.00
C THR A 78 -8.11 -0.22 10.27
N LYS A 79 -8.36 -0.71 11.49
CA LYS A 79 -9.72 -1.08 11.95
C LYS A 79 -10.78 0.02 11.78
N HIS A 80 -10.37 1.28 11.63
CA HIS A 80 -11.25 2.43 11.44
C HIS A 80 -11.50 2.76 9.96
N GLY A 81 -11.03 1.92 9.02
CA GLY A 81 -11.18 2.13 7.58
C GLY A 81 -10.20 3.15 6.98
N GLN A 82 -9.32 3.76 7.78
CA GLN A 82 -8.27 4.64 7.27
C GLN A 82 -7.21 3.81 6.55
N THR A 83 -6.82 4.21 5.34
CA THR A 83 -5.77 3.54 4.58
C THR A 83 -4.51 4.38 4.54
N PHE A 84 -3.36 3.73 4.65
CA PHE A 84 -2.04 4.35 4.62
C PHE A 84 -1.20 3.72 3.52
N ARG A 85 -0.53 4.54 2.72
CA ARG A 85 0.57 4.13 1.84
C ARG A 85 1.89 4.25 2.57
N VAL A 86 2.77 3.27 2.43
CA VAL A 86 4.11 3.27 3.03
C VAL A 86 5.13 3.57 1.93
N VAL A 87 5.91 4.64 2.12
CA VAL A 87 7.01 5.01 1.22
C VAL A 87 8.17 5.53 2.07
N ASP A 88 9.38 4.99 1.88
CA ASP A 88 10.58 5.36 2.65
C ASP A 88 10.35 5.35 4.17
N ASN A 89 9.71 4.30 4.69
CA ASN A 89 9.29 4.12 6.09
C ASN A 89 8.38 5.25 6.63
N LYS A 90 7.76 6.03 5.74
CA LYS A 90 6.77 7.05 6.09
C LYS A 90 5.38 6.57 5.72
N HIS A 91 4.44 6.86 6.60
CA HIS A 91 3.07 6.43 6.51
C HIS A 91 2.23 7.62 6.06
N TYR A 92 1.62 7.51 4.89
CA TYR A 92 0.84 8.56 4.25
C TYR A 92 -0.62 8.15 4.23
N HIS A 93 -1.45 8.84 5.01
CA HIS A 93 -2.89 8.61 5.00
C HIS A 93 -3.44 8.93 3.61
N VAL A 94 -4.07 7.95 2.97
CA VAL A 94 -4.66 8.06 1.63
C VAL A 94 -6.00 8.77 1.77
N LEU A 95 -6.14 9.90 1.10
CA LEU A 95 -7.39 10.64 1.04
C LEU A 95 -8.22 10.17 -0.18
N PRO A 96 -9.55 10.36 -0.17
CA PRO A 96 -10.39 10.01 -1.31
C PRO A 96 -9.85 10.59 -2.61
N GLN A 97 -9.70 9.74 -3.63
CA GLN A 97 -9.19 10.15 -4.93
C GLN A 97 -10.21 11.02 -5.65
N GLN A 98 -9.72 12.06 -6.33
CA GLN A 98 -10.53 12.88 -7.22
C GLN A 98 -9.76 13.08 -8.52
N ASN A 99 -10.41 12.79 -9.65
CA ASN A 99 -9.90 13.08 -10.99
C ASN A 99 -8.52 12.46 -11.30
N GLY A 100 -8.26 11.23 -10.85
CA GLY A 100 -7.00 10.50 -11.12
C GLY A 100 -5.78 10.98 -10.31
N LEU A 101 -5.93 12.02 -9.48
CA LEU A 101 -4.91 12.47 -8.54
C LEU A 101 -5.12 11.77 -7.19
N VAL A 102 -4.05 11.19 -6.65
CA VAL A 102 -4.08 10.61 -5.30
C VAL A 102 -3.54 11.64 -4.32
N MET A 103 -4.35 11.97 -3.33
CA MET A 103 -4.01 12.91 -2.29
C MET A 103 -3.65 12.16 -1.01
N TYR A 104 -2.70 12.71 -0.27
CA TYR A 104 -2.28 12.13 1.00
C TYR A 104 -2.15 13.19 2.09
N SER A 105 -2.22 12.75 3.34
CA SER A 105 -1.80 13.55 4.49
C SER A 105 -0.85 12.78 5.39
N ARG A 106 -0.03 13.51 6.13
CA ARG A 106 0.81 12.96 7.19
C ARG A 106 0.88 13.95 8.35
N GLN A 107 0.76 13.44 9.57
CA GLN A 107 0.99 14.23 10.76
C GLN A 107 2.48 14.25 11.10
N ARG A 108 3.03 15.44 11.36
CA ARG A 108 4.40 15.64 11.80
C ARG A 108 4.41 16.39 13.13
N PRO A 109 4.92 15.80 14.22
CA PRO A 109 5.18 16.55 15.44
C PRO A 109 6.31 17.55 15.18
N VAL A 110 6.11 18.78 15.62
CA VAL A 110 7.08 19.87 15.56
C VAL A 110 7.27 20.39 16.97
N GLN A 111 8.52 20.34 17.43
CA GLN A 111 8.89 20.82 18.75
C GLN A 111 9.22 22.32 18.67
N ASN A 112 8.43 23.12 19.38
CA ASN A 112 8.62 24.55 19.53
C ASN A 112 8.95 24.84 21.00
N GLY A 113 10.24 24.73 21.35
CA GLY A 113 10.70 24.83 22.73
C GLY A 113 10.16 23.70 23.61
N ARG A 114 9.35 24.05 24.62
CA ARG A 114 8.72 23.08 25.54
C ARG A 114 7.41 22.49 25.01
N TYR A 115 6.89 23.00 23.89
CA TYR A 115 5.61 22.57 23.34
C TYR A 115 5.81 21.72 22.09
N THR A 116 5.03 20.66 21.98
CA THR A 116 4.96 19.84 20.75
C THR A 116 3.64 20.13 20.06
N GLN A 117 3.71 20.67 18.85
CA GLN A 117 2.55 20.87 17.99
C GLN A 117 2.52 19.79 16.91
N VAL A 118 1.36 19.23 16.62
CA VAL A 118 1.20 18.32 15.48
C VAL A 118 0.72 19.13 14.28
N LEU A 119 1.53 19.15 13.21
CA LEU A 119 1.16 19.75 11.94
C LEU A 119 0.69 18.67 10.98
N THR A 120 -0.39 18.97 10.24
CA THR A 120 -0.85 18.12 9.13
C THR A 120 -0.24 18.62 7.83
N GLU A 121 0.58 17.80 7.20
CA GLU A 121 1.18 18.05 5.90
C GLU A 121 0.36 17.34 4.82
N HIS A 122 0.19 17.98 3.66
CA HIS A 122 -0.54 17.43 2.53
C HIS A 122 0.39 17.16 1.34
N PHE A 123 0.10 16.07 0.63
CA PHE A 123 0.90 15.57 -0.49
C PHE A 123 -0.01 15.08 -1.61
N PHE A 124 0.58 14.88 -2.79
CA PHE A 124 -0.09 14.28 -3.94
C PHE A 124 0.85 13.37 -4.74
N SER A 125 0.28 12.47 -5.52
CA SER A 125 0.98 11.75 -6.59
C SER A 125 0.10 11.60 -7.83
N ALA A 126 0.74 11.44 -8.98
CA ALA A 126 0.08 10.98 -10.20
C ALA A 126 -0.09 9.46 -10.11
N GLY A 127 -1.30 9.01 -9.79
CA GLY A 127 -1.58 7.59 -9.55
C GLY A 127 -1.03 7.04 -8.22
N LEU A 128 -1.42 5.80 -7.90
CA LEU A 128 -1.15 5.16 -6.62
C LEU A 128 0.31 4.77 -6.40
N ASP A 129 1.06 4.53 -7.47
CA ASP A 129 2.50 4.21 -7.42
C ASP A 129 3.39 5.41 -7.76
N GLY A 130 2.79 6.53 -8.13
CA GLY A 130 3.52 7.75 -8.45
C GLY A 130 4.34 8.26 -7.27
N LYS A 131 5.39 9.02 -7.59
CA LYS A 131 6.22 9.71 -6.60
C LYS A 131 5.37 10.68 -5.78
N ILE A 132 5.43 10.54 -4.46
CA ILE A 132 4.74 11.45 -3.53
C ILE A 132 5.46 12.79 -3.52
N ARG A 133 4.70 13.88 -3.73
CA ARG A 133 5.19 15.26 -3.78
C ARG A 133 4.43 16.12 -2.78
N PRO A 134 5.07 17.13 -2.16
CA PRO A 134 4.37 18.04 -1.26
C PRO A 134 3.33 18.85 -2.04
N LEU A 135 2.15 19.03 -1.46
CA LEU A 135 1.07 19.81 -2.06
C LEU A 135 1.40 21.31 -1.95
N THR A 136 2.17 21.80 -2.91
CA THR A 136 2.54 23.21 -3.03
C THR A 136 2.15 23.72 -4.40
N LYS A 137 1.86 25.03 -4.52
CA LYS A 137 1.56 25.66 -5.82
C LYS A 137 2.65 25.40 -6.86
N ARG A 138 3.93 25.41 -6.44
CA ARG A 138 5.08 25.13 -7.30
C ARG A 138 5.05 23.69 -7.84
N ALA A 139 4.85 22.71 -6.96
CA ALA A 139 4.84 21.29 -7.35
C ALA A 139 3.67 20.95 -8.29
N LEU A 140 2.50 21.56 -8.07
CA LEU A 140 1.33 21.39 -8.95
C LEU A 140 1.58 21.97 -10.34
N ARG A 141 2.16 23.18 -10.43
CA ARG A 141 2.54 23.79 -11.72
C ARG A 141 3.54 22.93 -12.50
N GLN A 142 4.54 22.39 -11.82
CA GLN A 142 5.51 21.48 -12.43
C GLN A 142 4.85 20.21 -12.99
N GLN A 143 3.83 19.67 -12.30
CA GLN A 143 3.12 18.49 -12.78
C GLN A 143 2.26 18.80 -14.01
N LEU A 144 1.58 19.95 -14.02
CA LEU A 144 0.77 20.39 -15.16
C LEU A 144 1.62 20.63 -16.42
N ALA A 145 2.81 21.19 -16.26
CA ALA A 145 3.72 21.45 -17.39
C ALA A 145 4.29 20.17 -18.02
N VAL A 146 4.30 19.04 -17.29
CA VAL A 146 4.77 17.74 -17.81
C VAL A 146 3.63 16.95 -18.47
N ALA A 147 2.37 17.34 -18.22
CA ALA A 147 1.18 16.69 -18.79
C ALA A 147 0.72 17.34 -20.11
N GLN A 148 1.44 18.36 -20.60
CA GLN A 148 1.25 19.03 -21.89
C GLN A 148 2.29 18.51 -22.88
#